data_AF-A0A2V5N428-F1
#
_entry.id   AF-A0A2V5N428-F1
#
_cell.length_a   1.000
_cell.length_b   1.000
_cell.length_c   1.000
_cell.angle_alpha   90.00
_cell.angle_beta   90.00
_cell.angle_gamma   90.00
#
_symmetry.space_group_name_H-M   'P 1'
#
loop_
_entity.id
_entity.type
_entity.pdbx_description
1 polymer ?
#
loop_
_entity_poly.entity_id
_entity_poly.type
_entity_poly.pdbx_seq_one_letter_code
_entity_poly.pdbx_strand_id
1 'polypeptide(L)'
;NKTVAGWAAGDEWLAEIVGQLHKVGIPVVYENTPALFPEAYPMTDCALYYGWYAGSVTGPFARPNFHLVPGAIAVHIYSFSASTLRDSNTNWVASLVSKGAAASLGNVYEPYLQLTSRLDTFNDRLLHGFTFAESAYMATPALSWMSVMVGDPLYRPYASRLQIDMQGQSAKNAGDWQMYHEFAVKNAARPAAEFRTLAEKAAVSAHNCLMLEDLGSIEARDGDLSAATNDFEQAHTCYTKPDDIVRVVLEESDAWLKLNKPKRALDLVRATLRNSPDMSAPLLKNLEDKATSQASVTPTPTKP
;
A
#
# COMPACT_ATOMS: atom_id res chain seq x y z
N ASN A 1 24.49 11.47 13.64
CA ASN A 1 24.87 10.96 12.30
C ASN A 1 25.53 9.57 12.28
N LYS A 2 25.10 8.63 13.14
CA LYS A 2 25.26 7.17 12.93
C LYS A 2 23.92 6.42 12.92
N THR A 3 22.83 7.12 13.24
CA THR A 3 21.46 6.58 13.34
C THR A 3 20.74 6.51 12.00
N VAL A 4 21.03 7.40 11.05
CA VAL A 4 20.40 7.40 9.71
C VAL A 4 20.87 6.21 8.86
N ALA A 5 22.16 5.85 8.94
CA ALA A 5 22.72 4.74 8.16
C ALA A 5 22.27 3.35 8.65
N GLY A 6 21.87 3.23 9.93
CA GLY A 6 21.45 1.95 10.50
C GLY A 6 20.02 1.55 10.15
N TRP A 7 19.19 2.50 9.68
CA TRP A 7 17.76 2.31 9.42
C TRP A 7 17.47 2.32 7.92
N ALA A 8 18.31 2.99 7.13
CA ALA A 8 18.20 3.11 5.68
C ALA A 8 18.01 1.76 4.96
N ALA A 9 18.62 0.68 5.42
CA ALA A 9 18.45 -0.63 4.80
C ALA A 9 16.99 -1.12 4.83
N GLY A 10 16.27 -0.86 5.93
CA GLY A 10 14.85 -1.21 6.03
C GLY A 10 14.00 -0.38 5.07
N ASP A 11 14.27 0.93 5.00
CA ASP A 11 13.60 1.86 4.08
C ASP A 11 13.87 1.45 2.61
N GLU A 12 15.10 1.09 2.27
CA GLU A 12 15.50 0.61 0.94
C GLU A 12 14.75 -0.68 0.55
N TRP A 13 14.60 -1.63 1.48
CA TRP A 13 13.85 -2.85 1.19
C TRP A 13 12.37 -2.56 0.90
N LEU A 14 11.75 -1.69 1.69
CA LEU A 14 10.35 -1.32 1.48
C LEU A 14 10.15 -0.54 0.18
N ALA A 15 11.08 0.36 -0.16
CA ALA A 15 11.05 1.11 -1.41
C ALA A 15 11.17 0.21 -2.65
N GLU A 16 12.03 -0.82 -2.61
CA GLU A 16 12.20 -1.77 -3.72
C GLU A 16 10.92 -2.59 -3.99
N ILE A 17 10.19 -2.97 -2.93
CA ILE A 17 8.92 -3.73 -3.06
C ILE A 17 7.92 -2.98 -3.93
N VAL A 18 7.85 -1.65 -3.85
CA VAL A 18 6.93 -0.84 -4.67
C VAL A 18 7.17 -1.11 -6.15
N GLY A 19 8.44 -1.06 -6.58
CA GLY A 19 8.81 -1.35 -7.96
C GLY A 19 8.55 -2.80 -8.37
N GLN A 20 8.75 -3.75 -7.47
CA GLN A 20 8.45 -5.17 -7.71
C GLN A 20 6.95 -5.40 -7.96
N LEU A 21 6.08 -4.79 -7.14
CA LEU A 21 4.62 -4.92 -7.22
C LEU A 21 4.05 -4.21 -8.45
N HIS A 22 4.54 -3.01 -8.78
CA HIS A 22 4.11 -2.28 -9.98
C HIS A 22 4.44 -3.03 -11.27
N LYS A 23 5.60 -3.71 -11.35
CA LYS A 23 5.98 -4.55 -12.51
C LYS A 23 4.98 -5.67 -12.80
N VAL A 24 4.24 -6.11 -11.78
CA VAL A 24 3.24 -7.18 -11.89
C VAL A 24 1.81 -6.68 -11.67
N GLY A 25 1.56 -5.37 -11.74
CA GLY A 25 0.21 -4.79 -11.66
C GLY A 25 -0.51 -5.08 -10.35
N ILE A 26 0.21 -5.02 -9.24
CA ILE A 26 -0.37 -5.00 -7.89
C ILE A 26 -0.32 -3.54 -7.41
N PRO A 27 -1.49 -2.88 -7.24
CA PRO A 27 -1.59 -1.55 -6.65
C PRO A 27 -0.89 -1.41 -5.31
N VAL A 28 -0.25 -0.26 -5.08
CA VAL A 28 0.50 0.01 -3.85
C VAL A 28 0.16 1.36 -3.26
N VAL A 29 -0.31 1.35 -2.01
CA VAL A 29 -0.29 2.54 -1.16
C VAL A 29 1.06 2.59 -0.45
N TYR A 30 1.87 3.62 -0.77
CA TYR A 30 3.22 3.77 -0.23
C TYR A 30 3.36 5.05 0.60
N GLU A 31 3.48 4.90 1.91
CA GLU A 31 3.79 5.98 2.84
C GLU A 31 5.31 6.13 2.95
N ASN A 32 5.87 7.15 2.27
CA ASN A 32 7.31 7.41 2.19
C ASN A 32 7.79 8.49 3.18
N THR A 33 6.99 8.80 4.20
CA THR A 33 7.36 9.70 5.29
C THR A 33 7.57 8.90 6.58
N PRO A 34 8.08 9.51 7.66
CA PRO A 34 8.16 8.86 8.97
C PRO A 34 6.80 8.55 9.61
N ALA A 35 5.68 8.90 8.98
CA ALA A 35 4.34 8.64 9.50
C ALA A 35 3.97 7.15 9.40
N LEU A 36 3.13 6.71 10.32
CA LEU A 36 2.45 5.43 10.22
C LEU A 36 1.04 5.66 9.69
N PHE A 37 0.46 4.65 9.04
CA PHE A 37 -0.95 4.70 8.67
C PHE A 37 -1.80 5.03 9.91
N PRO A 38 -2.64 6.08 9.86
CA PRO A 38 -3.54 6.38 10.96
C PRO A 38 -4.53 5.24 11.22
N GLU A 39 -5.02 5.11 12.46
CA GLU A 39 -6.05 4.11 12.79
C GLU A 39 -7.30 4.26 11.91
N ALA A 40 -7.66 5.51 11.62
CA ALA A 40 -8.79 5.88 10.78
C ALA A 40 -8.57 5.66 9.27
N TYR A 41 -7.38 5.18 8.86
CA TYR A 41 -7.07 5.01 7.45
C TYR A 41 -7.99 3.92 6.83
N PRO A 42 -8.70 4.24 5.74
CA PRO A 42 -9.60 3.31 5.04
C PRO A 42 -8.83 2.27 4.22
N MET A 43 -8.06 1.43 4.92
CA MET A 43 -7.36 0.30 4.29
C MET A 43 -8.37 -0.77 3.89
N THR A 44 -8.59 -0.91 2.59
CA THR A 44 -9.48 -1.90 1.96
C THR A 44 -8.68 -2.96 1.24
N ASP A 45 -9.23 -4.18 1.15
CA ASP A 45 -8.72 -5.26 0.31
C ASP A 45 -7.20 -5.57 0.45
N CYS A 46 -6.64 -5.37 1.65
CA CYS A 46 -5.20 -5.49 1.90
C CYS A 46 -4.71 -6.95 1.84
N ALA A 47 -4.08 -7.31 0.72
CA ALA A 47 -3.46 -8.61 0.48
C ALA A 47 -1.98 -8.68 0.90
N LEU A 48 -1.28 -7.55 0.89
CA LEU A 48 0.11 -7.44 1.32
C LEU A 48 0.26 -6.26 2.26
N TYR A 49 0.94 -6.47 3.37
CA TYR A 49 1.37 -5.41 4.27
C TYR A 49 2.85 -5.57 4.62
N TYR A 50 3.61 -4.50 4.43
CA TYR A 50 5.00 -4.39 4.84
C TYR A 50 5.19 -3.08 5.61
N GLY A 51 5.65 -3.17 6.87
CA GLY A 51 5.74 -2.01 7.76
C GLY A 51 7.09 -1.85 8.46
N TRP A 52 7.34 -0.63 8.94
CA TRP A 52 8.57 -0.14 9.59
C TRP A 52 8.24 1.13 10.39
N TYR A 53 8.81 1.49 11.53
CA TYR A 53 9.29 0.69 12.67
C TYR A 53 8.50 1.20 13.90
N ALA A 54 7.56 0.41 14.41
CA ALA A 54 6.76 0.78 15.59
C ALA A 54 6.72 -0.35 16.62
N GLY A 55 6.81 0.00 17.91
CA GLY A 55 6.94 -0.99 18.98
C GLY A 55 5.66 -1.76 19.33
N SER A 56 4.51 -1.22 18.94
CA SER A 56 3.20 -1.82 19.17
C SER A 56 2.39 -1.76 17.89
N VAL A 57 1.44 -2.69 17.74
CA VAL A 57 0.46 -2.64 16.65
C VAL A 57 -0.28 -1.31 16.69
N THR A 58 -0.47 -0.73 15.51
CA THR A 58 -1.06 0.59 15.32
C THR A 58 -1.74 0.66 13.95
N GLY A 59 -2.29 1.82 13.61
CA GLY A 59 -2.99 2.03 12.36
C GLY A 59 -4.24 1.16 12.22
N PRO A 60 -4.63 0.80 10.99
CA PRO A 60 -5.84 0.02 10.74
C PRO A 60 -5.94 -1.27 11.56
N PHE A 61 -4.79 -1.87 11.92
CA PHE A 61 -4.67 -3.13 12.63
C PHE A 61 -5.08 -3.05 14.12
N ALA A 62 -5.05 -1.85 14.72
CA ALA A 62 -5.52 -1.65 16.09
C ALA A 62 -7.06 -1.75 16.20
N ARG A 63 -7.78 -1.58 15.08
CA ARG A 63 -9.25 -1.60 15.07
C ARG A 63 -9.77 -3.02 15.27
N PRO A 64 -10.76 -3.24 16.15
CA PRO A 64 -11.36 -4.56 16.36
C PRO A 64 -11.93 -5.19 15.08
N ASN A 65 -12.57 -4.39 14.22
CA ASN A 65 -13.31 -4.86 13.05
C ASN A 65 -12.48 -4.96 11.76
N PHE A 66 -11.21 -4.53 11.79
CA PHE A 66 -10.34 -4.65 10.62
C PHE A 66 -9.96 -6.11 10.37
N HIS A 67 -9.99 -6.52 9.10
CA HIS A 67 -9.54 -7.82 8.65
C HIS A 67 -8.77 -7.69 7.35
N LEU A 68 -7.69 -8.45 7.25
CA LEU A 68 -6.97 -8.69 6.00
C LEU A 68 -7.79 -9.62 5.10
N VAL A 69 -7.54 -9.57 3.80
CA VAL A 69 -8.21 -10.47 2.86
C VAL A 69 -7.68 -11.92 3.02
N PRO A 70 -8.48 -12.94 2.70
CA PRO A 70 -8.01 -14.32 2.75
C PRO A 70 -6.73 -14.52 1.92
N GLY A 71 -5.73 -15.16 2.52
CA GLY A 71 -4.41 -15.35 1.91
C GLY A 71 -3.44 -14.18 2.08
N ALA A 72 -3.82 -13.12 2.79
CA ALA A 72 -2.93 -11.98 2.97
C ALA A 72 -1.61 -12.36 3.67
N ILE A 73 -0.53 -11.69 3.27
CA ILE A 73 0.76 -11.76 3.93
C ILE A 73 1.03 -10.40 4.56
N ALA A 74 1.31 -10.39 5.86
CA ALA A 74 1.53 -9.14 6.59
C ALA A 74 2.76 -9.25 7.47
N VAL A 75 3.70 -8.31 7.31
CA VAL A 75 4.97 -8.29 8.03
C VAL A 75 5.27 -6.87 8.48
N HIS A 76 5.65 -6.71 9.74
CA HIS A 76 6.15 -5.43 10.25
C HIS A 76 7.53 -5.64 10.84
N ILE A 77 8.51 -4.89 10.37
CA ILE A 77 9.85 -5.00 10.89
C ILE A 77 9.92 -4.30 12.24
N TYR A 78 9.98 -5.11 13.28
CA TYR A 78 10.23 -4.69 14.65
C TYR A 78 10.99 -5.79 15.40
N SER A 79 11.90 -5.40 16.28
CA SER A 79 12.81 -6.31 16.99
C SER A 79 12.11 -7.39 17.79
N PHE A 80 10.94 -7.09 18.38
CA PHE A 80 10.18 -8.02 19.21
C PHE A 80 8.83 -8.39 18.59
N SER A 81 8.70 -8.20 17.27
CA SER A 81 7.46 -8.39 16.50
C SER A 81 6.76 -9.73 16.75
N ALA A 82 7.49 -10.79 17.11
CA ALA A 82 6.98 -12.12 17.39
C ALA A 82 7.36 -12.65 18.78
N SER A 83 7.67 -11.77 19.75
CA SER A 83 8.07 -12.19 21.11
C SER A 83 6.99 -13.01 21.85
N THR A 84 5.73 -12.87 21.46
CA THR A 84 4.63 -13.77 21.83
C THR A 84 3.66 -13.95 20.67
N LEU A 85 3.08 -15.14 20.56
CA LEU A 85 1.96 -15.45 19.66
C LEU A 85 0.66 -15.74 20.42
N ARG A 86 0.71 -15.66 21.76
CA ARG A 86 -0.40 -16.04 22.65
C ARG A 86 -1.32 -14.87 22.99
N ASP A 87 -0.97 -13.66 22.59
CA ASP A 87 -1.71 -12.44 22.86
C ASP A 87 -1.79 -11.59 21.59
N SER A 88 -3.01 -11.47 21.05
CA SER A 88 -3.29 -10.74 19.81
C SER A 88 -3.19 -9.21 19.95
N ASN A 89 -3.07 -8.71 21.18
CA ASN A 89 -3.00 -7.28 21.46
C ASN A 89 -1.56 -6.78 21.67
N THR A 90 -0.58 -7.69 21.65
CA THR A 90 0.83 -7.35 21.83
C THR A 90 1.67 -7.72 20.61
N ASN A 91 2.64 -6.86 20.30
CA ASN A 91 3.52 -7.00 19.14
C ASN A 91 2.77 -7.10 17.81
N TRP A 92 3.48 -7.47 16.74
CA TRP A 92 2.97 -7.41 15.38
C TRP A 92 2.43 -8.75 14.88
N VAL A 93 3.19 -9.84 15.00
CA VAL A 93 2.83 -11.12 14.36
C VAL A 93 1.52 -11.68 14.91
N ALA A 94 1.34 -11.72 16.23
CA ALA A 94 0.10 -12.20 16.84
C ALA A 94 -1.11 -11.36 16.43
N SER A 95 -0.94 -10.03 16.37
CA SER A 95 -2.00 -9.12 15.96
C SER A 95 -2.37 -9.31 14.50
N LEU A 96 -1.38 -9.31 13.59
CA LEU A 96 -1.60 -9.49 12.16
C LEU A 96 -2.27 -10.84 11.84
N VAL A 97 -1.85 -11.93 12.47
CA VAL A 97 -2.49 -13.25 12.32
C VAL A 97 -3.91 -13.24 12.85
N SER A 98 -4.18 -12.59 13.99
CA SER A 98 -5.54 -12.46 14.52
C SER A 98 -6.46 -11.61 13.64
N LYS A 99 -5.88 -10.72 12.82
CA LYS A 99 -6.57 -9.94 11.78
C LYS A 99 -6.70 -10.69 10.45
N GLY A 100 -6.32 -11.96 10.38
CA GLY A 100 -6.53 -12.82 9.22
C GLY A 100 -5.34 -12.97 8.28
N ALA A 101 -4.13 -12.53 8.66
CA ALA A 101 -2.93 -12.82 7.88
C ALA A 101 -2.72 -14.34 7.79
N ALA A 102 -2.61 -14.86 6.57
CA ALA A 102 -2.30 -16.27 6.33
C ALA A 102 -0.83 -16.59 6.62
N ALA A 103 0.05 -15.59 6.46
CA ALA A 103 1.46 -15.72 6.78
C ALA A 103 2.07 -14.41 7.29
N SER A 104 3.06 -14.52 8.17
CA SER A 104 3.82 -13.42 8.73
C SER A 104 5.25 -13.84 9.11
N LEU A 105 6.16 -12.88 9.09
CA LEU A 105 7.53 -13.00 9.58
C LEU A 105 7.71 -12.08 10.77
N GLY A 106 8.52 -12.50 11.74
CA GLY A 106 8.87 -11.62 12.85
C GLY A 106 10.06 -12.13 13.63
N ASN A 107 10.34 -11.47 14.74
CA ASN A 107 11.49 -11.77 15.58
C ASN A 107 11.07 -11.97 17.04
N VAL A 108 11.54 -13.04 17.66
CA VAL A 108 11.26 -13.36 19.07
C VAL A 108 12.07 -12.50 20.04
N TYR A 109 13.19 -11.94 19.57
CA TYR A 109 14.08 -11.06 20.30
C TYR A 109 14.86 -10.17 19.32
N GLU A 110 15.63 -9.20 19.83
CA GLU A 110 16.45 -8.27 19.05
C GLU A 110 17.35 -8.99 18.02
N PRO A 111 17.09 -8.83 16.70
CA PRO A 111 17.87 -9.51 15.67
C PRO A 111 19.08 -8.69 15.19
N TYR A 112 19.13 -7.37 15.42
CA TYR A 112 19.79 -6.38 14.56
C TYR A 112 19.19 -6.34 13.15
N LEU A 113 19.04 -5.13 12.59
CA LEU A 113 18.40 -4.95 11.28
C LEU A 113 19.04 -5.82 10.20
N GLN A 114 20.37 -5.90 10.13
CA GLN A 114 21.06 -6.64 9.06
C GLN A 114 20.84 -8.16 9.10
N LEU A 115 20.34 -8.70 10.22
CA LEU A 115 20.09 -10.13 10.38
C LEU A 115 18.58 -10.46 10.41
N THR A 116 17.70 -9.46 10.28
CA THR A 116 16.26 -9.71 10.07
C THR A 116 15.99 -10.16 8.63
N SER A 117 14.77 -10.64 8.38
CA SER A 117 14.34 -11.01 7.02
C SER A 117 14.30 -9.78 6.09
N ARG A 118 14.95 -9.92 4.93
CA ARG A 118 14.97 -8.94 3.84
C ARG A 118 13.64 -8.97 3.08
N LEU A 119 12.77 -7.99 3.33
CA LEU A 119 11.40 -8.02 2.81
C LEU A 119 11.30 -7.82 1.29
N ASP A 120 12.25 -7.10 0.70
CA ASP A 120 12.45 -6.98 -0.75
C ASP A 120 12.70 -8.36 -1.39
N THR A 121 13.58 -9.15 -0.79
CA THR A 121 13.89 -10.50 -1.26
C THR A 121 12.70 -11.43 -1.04
N PHE A 122 12.06 -11.35 0.12
CA PHE A 122 10.89 -12.15 0.45
C PHE A 122 9.74 -11.93 -0.55
N ASN A 123 9.38 -10.66 -0.82
CA ASN A 123 8.33 -10.33 -1.78
C ASN A 123 8.69 -10.83 -3.18
N ASP A 124 9.92 -10.59 -3.64
CA ASP A 124 10.38 -11.08 -4.94
C ASP A 124 10.23 -12.60 -5.08
N ARG A 125 10.64 -13.39 -4.07
CA ARG A 125 10.48 -14.85 -4.12
C ARG A 125 9.02 -15.29 -4.14
N LEU A 126 8.16 -14.62 -3.39
CA LEU A 126 6.71 -14.88 -3.45
C LEU A 126 6.17 -14.65 -4.87
N LEU A 127 6.52 -13.53 -5.51
CA LEU A 127 6.09 -13.21 -6.88
C LEU A 127 6.61 -14.20 -7.92
N HIS A 128 7.79 -14.79 -7.68
CA HIS A 128 8.35 -15.88 -8.47
C HIS A 128 7.80 -17.27 -8.11
N GLY A 129 6.74 -17.33 -7.30
CA GLY A 129 5.93 -18.52 -7.05
C GLY A 129 6.59 -19.55 -6.15
N PHE A 130 7.67 -19.19 -5.45
CA PHE A 130 8.22 -20.00 -4.36
C PHE A 130 7.21 -20.14 -3.22
N THR A 131 7.35 -21.16 -2.39
CA THR A 131 6.52 -21.31 -1.19
C THR A 131 6.85 -20.22 -0.17
N PHE A 132 5.95 -20.03 0.79
CA PHE A 132 6.19 -19.14 1.92
C PHE A 132 7.48 -19.52 2.66
N ALA A 133 7.71 -20.81 2.92
CA ALA A 133 8.95 -21.26 3.57
C ALA A 133 10.18 -20.97 2.71
N GLU A 134 10.18 -21.35 1.43
CA GLU A 134 11.32 -21.08 0.53
C GLU A 134 11.64 -19.58 0.46
N SER A 135 10.61 -18.75 0.30
CA SER A 135 10.74 -17.30 0.22
C SER A 135 11.31 -16.71 1.51
N ALA A 136 10.82 -17.16 2.67
CA ALA A 136 11.27 -16.69 3.96
C ALA A 136 12.73 -17.10 4.24
N TYR A 137 13.08 -18.36 4.04
CA TYR A 137 14.45 -18.85 4.25
C TYR A 137 15.47 -18.20 3.30
N MET A 138 15.10 -17.91 2.05
CA MET A 138 15.96 -17.16 1.12
C MET A 138 16.15 -15.70 1.52
N ALA A 139 15.18 -15.13 2.24
CA ALA A 139 15.20 -13.75 2.69
C ALA A 139 15.87 -13.55 4.06
N THR A 140 16.05 -14.61 4.87
CA THR A 140 16.65 -14.54 6.21
C THR A 140 18.17 -14.76 6.17
N PRO A 141 19.02 -13.75 6.44
CA PRO A 141 20.47 -13.90 6.36
C PRO A 141 21.09 -14.78 7.45
N ALA A 142 20.43 -14.90 8.61
CA ALA A 142 20.91 -15.67 9.76
C ALA A 142 19.87 -16.71 10.22
N LEU A 143 20.17 -17.99 9.97
CA LEU A 143 19.34 -19.11 10.43
C LEU A 143 19.69 -19.50 11.87
N SER A 144 18.74 -20.11 12.58
CA SER A 144 18.87 -20.43 14.02
C SER A 144 19.15 -19.20 14.90
N TRP A 145 18.63 -18.04 14.48
CA TRP A 145 18.69 -16.77 15.22
C TRP A 145 17.29 -16.37 15.72
N MET A 146 17.02 -15.07 15.82
CA MET A 146 15.78 -14.53 16.41
C MET A 146 14.57 -14.53 15.47
N SER A 147 14.73 -14.83 14.18
CA SER A 147 13.62 -14.78 13.22
C SER A 147 12.73 -16.03 13.28
N VAL A 148 11.42 -15.82 13.17
CA VAL A 148 10.40 -16.86 13.11
C VAL A 148 9.44 -16.61 11.94
N MET A 149 8.90 -17.71 11.42
CA MET A 149 7.92 -17.74 10.34
C MET A 149 6.63 -18.33 10.87
N VAL A 150 5.50 -17.66 10.63
CA VAL A 150 4.17 -18.10 11.06
C VAL A 150 3.28 -18.19 9.83
N GLY A 151 2.84 -19.40 9.46
CA GLY A 151 2.01 -19.66 8.28
C GLY A 151 2.19 -21.08 7.77
N ASP A 152 1.42 -21.47 6.76
CA ASP A 152 1.60 -22.75 6.07
C ASP A 152 2.88 -22.71 5.21
N PRO A 153 3.86 -23.60 5.43
CA PRO A 153 5.12 -23.61 4.68
C PRO A 153 4.96 -23.88 3.17
N LEU A 154 3.84 -24.50 2.75
CA LEU A 154 3.52 -24.79 1.36
C LEU A 154 2.64 -23.70 0.70
N TYR A 155 2.30 -22.64 1.42
CA TYR A 155 1.50 -21.54 0.88
C TYR A 155 2.22 -20.88 -0.31
N ARG A 156 1.51 -20.70 -1.44
CA ARG A 156 2.05 -20.21 -2.72
C ARG A 156 1.06 -19.25 -3.42
N PRO A 157 0.91 -18.00 -2.94
CA PRO A 157 -0.12 -17.08 -3.43
C PRO A 157 -0.06 -16.75 -4.92
N TYR A 158 1.14 -16.75 -5.50
CA TYR A 158 1.37 -16.26 -6.87
C TYR A 158 1.74 -17.36 -7.87
N ALA A 159 1.76 -18.64 -7.45
CA ALA A 159 2.14 -19.74 -8.35
C ALA A 159 1.21 -19.86 -9.57
N SER A 160 -0.08 -19.55 -9.42
CA SER A 160 -1.04 -19.56 -10.52
C SER A 160 -0.78 -18.48 -11.58
N ARG A 161 -0.16 -17.36 -11.20
CA ARG A 161 0.19 -16.26 -12.12
C ARG A 161 1.37 -16.59 -13.04
N LEU A 162 2.12 -17.66 -12.74
CA LEU A 162 3.22 -18.13 -13.57
C LEU A 162 2.77 -19.15 -14.63
N GLN A 163 1.52 -19.60 -14.58
CA GLN A 163 0.99 -20.59 -15.51
C GLN A 163 0.55 -19.91 -16.81
N ILE A 164 1.21 -20.25 -17.91
CA ILE A 164 0.98 -19.67 -19.25
C ILE A 164 -0.42 -20.03 -19.81
N ASP A 165 -1.03 -21.13 -19.34
CA ASP A 165 -2.18 -21.77 -20.02
C ASP A 165 -3.57 -21.55 -19.37
N MET A 166 -3.72 -20.73 -18.33
CA MET A 166 -5.06 -20.47 -17.76
C MET A 166 -5.93 -19.47 -18.55
N GLN A 167 -5.46 -19.03 -19.72
CA GLN A 167 -6.13 -18.07 -20.60
C GLN A 167 -7.55 -18.50 -21.05
N GLY A 168 -7.91 -19.78 -20.94
CA GLY A 168 -9.19 -20.31 -21.42
C GLY A 168 -10.39 -20.18 -20.48
N GLN A 169 -10.20 -20.04 -19.15
CA GLN A 169 -11.32 -20.08 -18.19
C GLN A 169 -11.56 -18.78 -17.41
N SER A 170 -10.54 -17.93 -17.27
CA SER A 170 -10.67 -16.70 -16.45
C SER A 170 -11.10 -15.46 -17.26
N ALA A 171 -10.90 -15.47 -18.59
CA ALA A 171 -11.16 -14.31 -19.46
C ALA A 171 -12.63 -13.83 -19.49
N LYS A 172 -13.58 -14.62 -18.99
CA LYS A 172 -15.00 -14.23 -18.96
C LYS A 172 -15.41 -13.39 -17.75
N ASN A 173 -14.59 -13.34 -16.69
CA ASN A 173 -14.83 -12.58 -15.45
C ASN A 173 -13.49 -12.11 -14.83
N ALA A 174 -12.53 -11.67 -15.64
CA ALA A 174 -11.28 -11.11 -15.10
C ALA A 174 -11.62 -9.83 -14.34
N GLY A 175 -11.64 -9.90 -13.00
CA GLY A 175 -11.85 -8.73 -12.15
C GLY A 175 -10.73 -7.70 -12.36
N ASP A 176 -10.97 -6.46 -11.94
CA ASP A 176 -10.07 -5.31 -12.15
C ASP A 176 -8.59 -5.61 -11.81
N TRP A 177 -8.34 -6.40 -10.75
CA TRP A 177 -7.01 -6.85 -10.35
C TRP A 177 -6.31 -7.72 -11.40
N GLN A 178 -7.03 -8.64 -12.02
CA GLN A 178 -6.47 -9.53 -13.03
C GLN A 178 -6.17 -8.75 -14.31
N MET A 179 -7.09 -7.89 -14.73
CA MET A 179 -6.88 -7.01 -15.88
C MET A 179 -5.61 -6.18 -15.69
N TYR A 180 -5.45 -5.55 -14.52
CA TYR A 180 -4.28 -4.72 -14.25
C TYR A 180 -2.98 -5.55 -14.24
N HIS A 181 -2.99 -6.73 -13.61
CA HIS A 181 -1.86 -7.66 -13.64
C HIS A 181 -1.43 -8.02 -15.07
N GLU A 182 -2.36 -8.46 -15.91
CA GLU A 182 -2.09 -8.83 -17.30
C GLU A 182 -1.58 -7.65 -18.13
N PHE A 183 -2.18 -6.47 -17.94
CA PHE A 183 -1.71 -5.24 -18.56
C PHE A 183 -0.27 -4.93 -18.15
N ALA A 184 0.02 -4.94 -16.85
CA ALA A 184 1.32 -4.56 -16.33
C ALA A 184 2.42 -5.51 -16.82
N VAL A 185 2.22 -6.83 -16.71
CA VAL A 185 3.18 -7.85 -17.17
C VAL A 185 3.44 -7.71 -18.67
N LYS A 186 2.39 -7.52 -19.48
CA LYS A 186 2.52 -7.35 -20.94
C LYS A 186 3.33 -6.10 -21.32
N ASN A 187 3.28 -5.05 -20.50
CA ASN A 187 3.87 -3.76 -20.81
C ASN A 187 5.10 -3.41 -19.93
N ALA A 188 5.54 -4.31 -19.04
CA ALA A 188 6.59 -4.04 -18.05
C ALA A 188 7.95 -3.63 -18.67
N ALA A 189 8.22 -4.04 -19.91
CA ALA A 189 9.44 -3.69 -20.63
C ALA A 189 9.39 -2.33 -21.35
N ARG A 190 8.23 -1.64 -21.35
CA ARG A 190 8.07 -0.35 -22.02
C ARG A 190 8.71 0.79 -21.21
N PRO A 191 9.15 1.87 -21.87
CA PRO A 191 9.53 3.10 -21.17
C PRO A 191 8.38 3.62 -20.29
N ALA A 192 8.70 4.20 -19.14
CA ALA A 192 7.72 4.63 -18.15
C ALA A 192 6.62 5.55 -18.73
N ALA A 193 6.99 6.55 -19.53
CA ALA A 193 6.03 7.46 -20.15
C ALA A 193 5.04 6.72 -21.08
N GLU A 194 5.52 5.77 -21.88
CA GLU A 194 4.68 4.98 -22.77
C GLU A 194 3.77 4.02 -21.98
N PHE A 195 4.31 3.40 -20.92
CA PHE A 195 3.52 2.59 -20.00
C PHE A 195 2.35 3.38 -19.43
N ARG A 196 2.60 4.59 -18.89
CA ARG A 196 1.57 5.42 -18.26
C ARG A 196 0.46 5.81 -19.22
N THR A 197 0.80 6.29 -20.41
CA THR A 197 -0.21 6.63 -21.44
C THR A 197 -1.08 5.43 -21.83
N LEU A 198 -0.47 4.24 -21.99
CA LEU A 198 -1.22 3.03 -22.30
C LEU A 198 -2.07 2.56 -21.12
N ALA A 199 -1.56 2.72 -19.90
CA ALA A 199 -2.19 2.31 -18.66
C ALA A 199 -3.45 3.15 -18.40
N GLU A 200 -3.34 4.48 -18.47
CA GLU A 200 -4.47 5.39 -18.32
C GLU A 200 -5.58 5.05 -19.32
N LYS A 201 -5.23 4.91 -20.61
CA LYS A 201 -6.20 4.55 -21.66
C LYS A 201 -6.90 3.22 -21.37
N ALA A 202 -6.15 2.20 -20.94
CA ALA A 202 -6.71 0.89 -20.61
C ALA A 202 -7.62 0.97 -19.37
N ALA A 203 -7.19 1.68 -18.33
CA ALA A 203 -7.92 1.83 -17.08
C ALA A 203 -9.27 2.55 -17.30
N VAL A 204 -9.26 3.67 -18.04
CA VAL A 204 -10.48 4.42 -18.39
C VAL A 204 -11.43 3.57 -19.23
N SER A 205 -10.92 2.90 -20.27
CA SER A 205 -11.75 2.11 -21.18
C SER A 205 -12.43 0.93 -20.48
N ALA A 206 -11.77 0.36 -19.48
CA ALA A 206 -12.27 -0.76 -18.69
C ALA A 206 -13.01 -0.34 -17.41
N HIS A 207 -13.06 0.97 -17.10
CA HIS A 207 -13.58 1.49 -15.84
C HIS A 207 -12.90 0.83 -14.61
N ASN A 208 -11.57 0.68 -14.67
CA ASN A 208 -10.75 0.02 -13.65
C ASN A 208 -10.25 1.05 -12.62
N CYS A 209 -11.00 1.23 -11.53
CA CYS A 209 -10.76 2.29 -10.55
C CYS A 209 -9.43 2.15 -9.79
N LEU A 210 -9.06 0.91 -9.44
CA LEU A 210 -7.79 0.64 -8.72
C LEU A 210 -6.57 0.92 -9.57
N MET A 211 -6.67 0.72 -10.88
CA MET A 211 -5.57 1.01 -11.81
C MET A 211 -5.40 2.52 -11.98
N LEU A 212 -6.50 3.27 -12.06
CA LEU A 212 -6.47 4.75 -12.08
C LEU A 212 -5.85 5.31 -10.80
N GLU A 213 -6.27 4.79 -9.64
CA GLU A 213 -5.70 5.21 -8.37
C GLU A 213 -4.20 4.97 -8.28
N ASP A 214 -3.74 3.75 -8.61
CA ASP A 214 -2.33 3.40 -8.55
C ASP A 214 -1.49 4.24 -9.52
N LEU A 215 -2.02 4.57 -10.70
CA LEU A 215 -1.40 5.53 -11.62
C LEU A 215 -1.27 6.92 -11.00
N GLY A 216 -2.33 7.42 -10.37
CA GLY A 216 -2.27 8.69 -9.63
C GLY A 216 -1.20 8.68 -8.54
N SER A 217 -1.07 7.59 -7.79
CA SER A 217 -0.01 7.41 -6.78
C SER A 217 1.39 7.37 -7.41
N ILE A 218 1.55 6.72 -8.57
CA ILE A 218 2.82 6.69 -9.32
C ILE A 218 3.20 8.11 -9.78
N GLU A 219 2.27 8.85 -10.37
CA GLU A 219 2.51 10.22 -10.86
C GLU A 219 2.84 11.17 -9.71
N ALA A 220 2.10 11.08 -8.60
CA ALA A 220 2.34 11.91 -7.42
C ALA A 220 3.72 11.68 -6.83
N ARG A 221 4.16 10.42 -6.75
CA ARG A 221 5.50 10.04 -6.27
C ARG A 221 6.60 10.58 -7.17
N ASP A 222 6.38 10.55 -8.48
CA ASP A 222 7.35 11.00 -9.46
C ASP A 222 7.31 12.53 -9.69
N GLY A 223 6.42 13.22 -8.98
CA GLY A 223 6.34 14.68 -8.91
C GLY A 223 5.40 15.32 -9.94
N ASP A 224 4.77 14.54 -10.81
CA ASP A 224 3.73 15.04 -11.72
C ASP A 224 2.38 15.12 -11.00
N LEU A 225 2.27 16.09 -10.11
CA LEU A 225 1.05 16.29 -9.33
C LEU A 225 -0.15 16.67 -10.22
N SER A 226 0.08 17.20 -11.43
CA SER A 226 -1.03 17.56 -12.33
C SER A 226 -1.65 16.31 -12.94
N ALA A 227 -0.81 15.40 -13.46
CA ALA A 227 -1.27 14.08 -13.91
C ALA A 227 -1.91 13.30 -12.75
N ALA A 228 -1.28 13.30 -11.57
CA ALA A 228 -1.81 12.64 -10.39
C ALA A 228 -3.24 13.08 -10.04
N THR A 229 -3.50 14.39 -10.01
CA THR A 229 -4.85 14.89 -9.73
C THR A 229 -5.89 14.48 -10.76
N ASN A 230 -5.49 14.34 -12.05
CA ASN A 230 -6.39 13.86 -13.10
C ASN A 230 -6.73 12.37 -12.92
N ASP A 231 -5.74 11.54 -12.60
CA ASP A 231 -5.95 10.11 -12.37
C ASP A 231 -6.76 9.85 -11.10
N PHE A 232 -6.48 10.58 -10.01
CA PHE A 232 -7.28 10.51 -8.79
C PHE A 232 -8.71 11.01 -8.99
N GLU A 233 -8.93 12.04 -9.81
CA GLU A 233 -10.28 12.51 -10.15
C GLU A 233 -11.08 11.40 -10.85
N GLN A 234 -10.46 10.74 -11.82
CA GLN A 234 -11.06 9.60 -12.51
C GLN A 234 -11.30 8.41 -11.56
N ALA A 235 -10.36 8.12 -10.65
CA ALA A 235 -10.50 7.06 -9.67
C ALA A 235 -11.63 7.32 -8.67
N HIS A 236 -11.72 8.53 -8.08
CA HIS A 236 -12.74 8.83 -7.08
C HIS A 236 -14.15 8.80 -7.68
N THR A 237 -14.31 9.18 -8.95
CA THR A 237 -15.61 9.14 -9.65
C THR A 237 -16.00 7.73 -10.08
N CYS A 238 -14.99 6.87 -10.30
CA CYS A 238 -15.15 5.47 -10.63
C CYS A 238 -15.59 4.62 -9.42
N TYR A 239 -15.06 4.92 -8.23
CA TYR A 239 -15.37 4.15 -7.02
C TYR A 239 -16.79 4.37 -6.50
N THR A 240 -17.37 3.30 -5.95
CA THR A 240 -18.69 3.34 -5.30
C THR A 240 -18.65 3.06 -3.81
N LYS A 241 -17.60 2.39 -3.31
CA LYS A 241 -17.45 2.09 -1.89
C LYS A 241 -16.95 3.34 -1.14
N PRO A 242 -17.59 3.75 -0.03
CA PRO A 242 -17.19 4.95 0.69
C PRO A 242 -15.73 4.95 1.16
N ASP A 243 -15.20 3.81 1.63
CA ASP A 243 -13.81 3.70 2.08
C ASP A 243 -12.81 3.97 0.94
N ASP A 244 -13.06 3.41 -0.24
CA ASP A 244 -12.20 3.63 -1.42
C ASP A 244 -12.26 5.09 -1.89
N ILE A 245 -13.45 5.69 -1.90
CA ILE A 245 -13.63 7.11 -2.24
C ILE A 245 -12.84 7.98 -1.26
N VAL A 246 -13.00 7.76 0.05
CA VAL A 246 -12.28 8.55 1.06
C VAL A 246 -10.78 8.41 0.87
N ARG A 247 -10.28 7.19 0.68
CA ARG A 247 -8.86 6.92 0.47
C ARG A 247 -8.28 7.70 -0.72
N VAL A 248 -8.93 7.66 -1.89
CA VAL A 248 -8.48 8.44 -3.07
C VAL A 248 -8.56 9.95 -2.79
N VAL A 249 -9.62 10.41 -2.14
CA VAL A 249 -9.80 11.83 -1.81
C VAL A 249 -8.70 12.35 -0.87
N LEU A 250 -8.16 11.53 0.03
CA LEU A 250 -7.02 11.92 0.87
C LEU A 250 -5.81 12.24 0.00
N GLU A 251 -5.48 11.36 -0.96
CA GLU A 251 -4.33 11.53 -1.87
C GLU A 251 -4.54 12.70 -2.85
N GLU A 252 -5.73 12.80 -3.44
CA GLU A 252 -6.07 13.89 -4.38
C GLU A 252 -6.00 15.26 -3.70
N SER A 253 -6.56 15.36 -2.49
CA SER A 253 -6.57 16.61 -1.73
C SER A 253 -5.15 17.02 -1.36
N ASP A 254 -4.30 16.08 -0.94
CA ASP A 254 -2.90 16.35 -0.66
C ASP A 254 -2.14 16.82 -1.92
N ALA A 255 -2.38 16.19 -3.08
CA ALA A 255 -1.84 16.63 -4.36
C ALA A 255 -2.30 18.07 -4.73
N TRP A 256 -3.58 18.41 -4.51
CA TRP A 256 -4.09 19.78 -4.71
C TRP A 256 -3.42 20.80 -3.78
N LEU A 257 -3.17 20.45 -2.51
CA LEU A 257 -2.47 21.32 -1.56
C LEU A 257 -1.01 21.56 -1.99
N LYS A 258 -0.32 20.51 -2.44
CA LYS A 258 1.05 20.58 -2.98
C LYS A 258 1.12 21.40 -4.26
N LEU A 259 0.07 21.39 -5.09
CA LEU A 259 -0.09 22.29 -6.26
C LEU A 259 -0.49 23.72 -5.90
N ASN A 260 -0.57 24.06 -4.60
CA ASN A 260 -1.02 25.36 -4.10
C ASN A 260 -2.43 25.75 -4.59
N LYS A 261 -3.34 24.76 -4.68
CA LYS A 261 -4.76 24.92 -5.04
C LYS A 261 -5.68 24.52 -3.87
N PRO A 262 -5.56 25.16 -2.69
CA PRO A 262 -6.26 24.72 -1.47
C PRO A 262 -7.78 24.79 -1.55
N LYS A 263 -8.35 25.64 -2.42
CA LYS A 263 -9.80 25.69 -2.63
C LYS A 263 -10.35 24.39 -3.24
N ARG A 264 -9.61 23.79 -4.18
CA ARG A 264 -10.02 22.52 -4.80
C ARG A 264 -10.03 21.38 -3.78
N ALA A 265 -8.96 21.27 -2.99
CA ALA A 265 -8.89 20.33 -1.87
C ALA A 265 -10.05 20.54 -0.89
N LEU A 266 -10.32 21.79 -0.49
CA LEU A 266 -11.37 22.11 0.46
C LEU A 266 -12.77 21.71 -0.05
N ASP A 267 -13.09 22.03 -1.30
CA ASP A 267 -14.38 21.70 -1.90
C ASP A 267 -14.57 20.17 -1.99
N LEU A 268 -13.53 19.45 -2.38
CA LEU A 268 -13.53 17.98 -2.49
C LEU A 268 -13.70 17.30 -1.13
N VAL A 269 -12.93 17.72 -0.12
CA VAL A 269 -13.00 17.17 1.25
C VAL A 269 -14.39 17.40 1.84
N ARG A 270 -14.95 18.60 1.71
CA ARG A 270 -16.30 18.93 2.20
C ARG A 270 -17.39 18.16 1.48
N ALA A 271 -17.23 17.90 0.18
CA ALA A 271 -18.16 17.08 -0.57
C ALA A 271 -18.17 15.63 -0.04
N THR A 272 -17.00 15.10 0.25
CA THR A 272 -16.79 13.73 0.72
C THR A 272 -17.25 13.54 2.16
N LEU A 273 -16.97 14.50 3.06
CA LEU A 273 -17.37 14.46 4.47
C LEU A 273 -18.87 14.25 4.69
N ARG A 274 -19.72 14.71 3.77
CA ARG A 274 -21.18 14.55 3.88
C ARG A 274 -21.65 13.10 3.79
N ASN A 275 -20.88 12.25 3.10
CA ASN A 275 -21.22 10.87 2.80
C ASN A 275 -20.16 9.87 3.29
N SER A 276 -19.12 10.34 3.99
CA SER A 276 -18.00 9.51 4.42
C SER A 276 -18.38 8.65 5.63
N PRO A 277 -17.79 7.45 5.79
CA PRO A 277 -17.90 6.70 7.03
C PRO A 277 -17.38 7.50 8.23
N ASP A 278 -18.09 7.44 9.35
CA ASP A 278 -17.73 8.17 10.58
C ASP A 278 -16.28 7.92 11.02
N MET A 279 -15.79 6.71 10.75
CA MET A 279 -14.45 6.26 11.13
C MET A 279 -13.32 7.04 10.45
N SER A 280 -13.47 7.41 9.17
CA SER A 280 -12.44 8.15 8.42
C SER A 280 -12.65 9.66 8.40
N ALA A 281 -13.78 10.15 8.92
CA ALA A 281 -14.09 11.58 9.03
C ALA A 281 -13.00 12.41 9.73
N PRO A 282 -12.27 11.93 10.77
CA PRO A 282 -11.17 12.67 11.37
C PRO A 282 -10.03 13.00 10.39
N LEU A 283 -9.73 12.10 9.45
CA LEU A 283 -8.67 12.32 8.45
C LEU A 283 -9.06 13.43 7.48
N LEU A 284 -10.31 13.40 7.02
CA LEU A 284 -10.87 14.43 6.16
C LEU A 284 -10.93 15.79 6.87
N LYS A 285 -11.35 15.84 8.15
CA LYS A 285 -11.34 17.09 8.94
C LYS A 285 -9.93 17.68 9.08
N ASN A 286 -8.92 16.84 9.34
CA ASN A 286 -7.53 17.31 9.40
C ASN A 286 -7.07 17.92 8.06
N LEU A 287 -7.48 17.36 6.92
CA LEU A 287 -7.21 17.95 5.61
C LEU A 287 -8.03 19.23 5.37
N GLU A 288 -9.27 19.29 5.82
CA GLU A 288 -10.11 20.49 5.76
C GLU A 288 -9.43 21.67 6.48
N ASP A 289 -8.91 21.44 7.69
CA ASP A 289 -8.21 22.44 8.49
C ASP A 289 -6.92 22.90 7.82
N LYS A 290 -6.12 21.96 7.26
CA LYS A 290 -4.91 22.28 6.49
C LYS A 290 -5.24 23.13 5.26
N ALA A 291 -6.25 22.74 4.48
CA ALA A 291 -6.68 23.45 3.28
C ALA A 291 -7.19 24.86 3.61
N THR A 292 -7.98 25.00 4.68
CA THR A 292 -8.49 26.28 5.17
C THR A 292 -7.35 27.21 5.59
N SER A 293 -6.34 26.66 6.30
CA SER A 293 -5.16 27.40 6.73
C SER A 293 -4.29 27.88 5.56
N GLN A 294 -4.11 27.06 4.52
CA GLN A 294 -3.34 27.48 3.33
C GLN A 294 -4.12 28.51 2.48
N ALA A 295 -5.44 28.37 2.38
CA ALA A 295 -6.28 29.30 1.64
C ALA A 295 -6.30 30.72 2.25
N SER A 296 -6.19 30.85 3.58
CA SER A 296 -6.13 32.15 4.27
C SER A 296 -4.79 32.87 4.11
N VAL A 297 -3.71 32.12 3.87
CA VAL A 297 -2.35 32.66 3.64
C VAL A 297 -2.12 33.09 2.19
N THR A 298 -2.89 32.55 1.24
CA THR A 298 -2.74 32.89 -0.18
C THR A 298 -3.33 34.29 -0.45
N PRO A 299 -2.51 35.31 -0.82
CA PRO A 299 -3.01 36.67 -0.97
C PRO A 299 -4.02 36.76 -2.11
N THR A 300 -5.17 37.38 -1.82
CA THR A 300 -6.18 37.70 -2.83
C THR A 300 -5.54 38.62 -3.88
N PRO A 301 -5.56 38.29 -5.18
CA PRO A 301 -5.05 39.21 -6.19
C PRO A 301 -5.86 40.51 -6.12
N THR A 302 -5.18 41.61 -5.86
CA THR A 302 -5.71 42.97 -5.93
C THR A 302 -6.29 43.17 -7.33
N LYS A 303 -7.60 43.46 -7.41
CA LYS A 303 -8.22 43.85 -8.68
C LYS A 303 -7.51 45.11 -9.23
N PRO A 304 -7.30 45.19 -10.55
CA PRO A 304 -6.73 46.37 -11.19
C PRO A 304 -7.62 47.61 -11.03
#